data_AF-X1IW38-F1
#
_entry.id   AF-X1IW38-F1
#
_cell.length_a   1.000
_cell.length_b   1.000
_cell.length_c   1.000
_cell.angle_alpha   90.00
_cell.angle_beta   90.00
_cell.angle_gamma   90.00
#
_symmetry.space_group_name_H-M   'P 1'
#
loop_
_entity.id
_entity.type
_entity.pdbx_description
1 polymer ?
#
loop_
_entity_poly.entity_id
_entity_poly.type
_entity_poly.pdbx_seq_one_letter_code
_entity_poly.pdbx_strand_id
1 'polypeptide(L)'
;RNLPWWLAGTSMVATSFAADTPLVVTGWVRQFGVSYNWIWWSFAIGGMFSVFLLARLWRRAEVVTDVELTELRYGGRPAAVLRAFRGAYMAIPINCITLAWVIVAMIKLMRVLLGVDPIVSVAVCLVLTLAYAVLSGFWGVVVTDLVQFVLAMLGSITLCVLTVVKLGGLAAMRAQAQTASSLGRGLTHFFPRPPEGAEPLSAAFWSGPLFAFAVFLFVQWWANKNADGGGVVVQR
;
A
#
# COMPACT_ATOMS: atom_id res chain seq x y z
N ARG A 1 -1.17 25.87 4.15
CA ARG A 1 -0.03 24.93 3.99
C ARG A 1 0.86 24.98 5.24
N ASN A 2 0.33 24.61 6.41
CA ASN A 2 1.01 24.84 7.71
C ASN A 2 1.45 23.53 8.39
N LEU A 3 1.39 22.39 7.67
CA LEU A 3 1.87 21.11 8.18
C LEU A 3 3.39 21.02 7.99
N PRO A 4 4.16 20.63 9.02
CA PRO A 4 5.58 20.38 8.83
C PRO A 4 5.78 19.16 7.93
N TRP A 5 6.83 19.19 7.10
CA TRP A 5 7.07 18.19 6.06
C TRP A 5 7.12 16.75 6.60
N TRP A 6 7.65 16.55 7.80
CA TRP A 6 7.76 15.23 8.43
C TRP A 6 6.38 14.68 8.79
N LEU A 7 5.46 15.52 9.26
CA LEU A 7 4.10 15.10 9.60
C LEU A 7 3.29 14.78 8.35
N ALA A 8 3.43 15.60 7.30
CA ALA A 8 2.84 15.34 6.00
C ALA A 8 3.36 14.03 5.39
N GLY A 9 4.68 13.83 5.43
CA GLY A 9 5.36 12.62 4.97
C GLY A 9 4.89 11.37 5.70
N THR A 10 4.92 11.39 7.04
CA THR A 10 4.47 10.25 7.84
C THR A 10 2.99 9.97 7.66
N SER A 11 2.14 10.99 7.52
CA SER A 11 0.72 10.80 7.22
C SER A 11 0.50 10.11 5.88
N MET A 12 1.28 10.43 4.83
CA MET A 12 1.20 9.70 3.55
C MET A 12 1.53 8.22 3.69
N VAL A 13 2.55 7.88 4.49
CA VAL A 13 2.91 6.48 4.78
C VAL A 13 1.83 5.81 5.64
N ALA A 14 1.35 6.49 6.67
CA ALA A 14 0.30 6.00 7.57
C ALA A 14 -0.99 5.66 6.82
N THR A 15 -1.42 6.53 5.89
CA THR A 15 -2.60 6.28 5.05
C THR A 15 -2.47 4.99 4.23
N SER A 16 -1.24 4.61 3.85
CA SER A 16 -0.98 3.38 3.09
C SER A 16 -0.80 2.14 3.98
N PHE A 17 -0.52 2.33 5.28
CA PHE A 17 -0.29 1.23 6.23
C PHE A 17 -1.58 0.85 6.97
N ALA A 18 -2.57 0.41 6.20
CA ALA A 18 -3.85 -0.05 6.74
C ALA A 18 -3.82 -1.53 7.15
N ALA A 19 -4.85 -1.98 7.86
CA ALA A 19 -4.95 -3.32 8.45
C ALA A 19 -4.90 -4.47 7.41
N ASP A 20 -5.26 -4.18 6.16
CA ASP A 20 -5.18 -5.12 5.03
C ASP A 20 -3.74 -5.35 4.55
N THR A 21 -2.87 -4.34 4.65
CA THR A 21 -1.54 -4.37 4.03
C THR A 21 -0.65 -5.46 4.62
N PRO A 22 -0.50 -5.60 5.96
CA PRO A 22 0.24 -6.72 6.53
C PRO A 22 -0.37 -8.09 6.17
N LEU A 23 -1.70 -8.18 6.06
CA LEU A 23 -2.38 -9.44 5.73
C LEU A 23 -2.09 -9.87 4.29
N VAL A 24 -2.09 -8.92 3.36
CA VAL A 24 -1.79 -9.15 1.94
C VAL A 24 -0.31 -9.47 1.76
N VAL A 25 0.58 -8.69 2.37
CA VAL A 25 2.03 -8.91 2.27
C VAL A 25 2.44 -10.26 2.83
N THR A 26 1.93 -10.64 4.00
CA THR A 26 2.21 -11.97 4.58
C THR A 26 1.62 -13.10 3.74
N GLY A 27 0.43 -12.90 3.16
CA GLY A 27 -0.17 -13.82 2.19
C GLY A 27 0.70 -14.03 0.94
N TRP A 28 1.19 -12.95 0.35
CA TRP A 28 2.08 -13.00 -0.81
C TRP A 28 3.43 -13.64 -0.48
N VAL A 29 4.05 -13.29 0.65
CA VAL A 29 5.30 -13.93 1.06
C VAL A 29 5.10 -15.44 1.25
N ARG A 30 3.97 -15.86 1.82
CA ARG A 30 3.65 -17.29 2.01
C ARG A 30 3.43 -18.03 0.69
N GLN A 31 2.82 -17.40 -0.31
CA GLN A 31 2.45 -18.03 -1.58
C GLN A 31 3.54 -17.94 -2.66
N PHE A 32 4.22 -16.79 -2.74
CA PHE A 32 5.12 -16.43 -3.84
C PHE A 32 6.54 -16.07 -3.36
N GLY A 33 6.80 -16.07 -2.05
CA GLY A 33 8.10 -15.74 -1.47
C GLY A 33 8.37 -14.25 -1.34
N VAL A 34 9.49 -13.93 -0.69
CA VAL A 34 9.92 -12.55 -0.41
C VAL A 34 10.15 -11.74 -1.69
N SER A 35 10.58 -12.39 -2.78
CA SER A 35 10.82 -11.72 -4.07
C SER A 35 9.55 -11.10 -4.67
N TYR A 36 8.36 -11.58 -4.31
CA TYR A 36 7.12 -10.98 -4.81
C TYR A 36 6.90 -9.55 -4.29
N ASN A 37 7.52 -9.18 -3.17
CA ASN A 37 7.46 -7.81 -2.63
C ASN A 37 8.11 -6.76 -3.54
N TRP A 38 8.79 -7.15 -4.62
CA TRP A 38 9.22 -6.21 -5.66
C TRP A 38 8.07 -5.40 -6.27
N ILE A 39 6.83 -5.88 -6.16
CA ILE A 39 5.64 -5.07 -6.47
C ILE A 39 5.65 -3.73 -5.68
N TRP A 40 6.01 -3.74 -4.40
CA TRP A 40 6.08 -2.55 -3.56
C TRP A 40 7.35 -1.74 -3.79
N TRP A 41 8.49 -2.42 -3.91
CA TRP A 41 9.76 -1.75 -4.19
C TRP A 41 9.74 -1.02 -5.52
N SER A 42 9.00 -1.51 -6.51
CA SER A 42 8.84 -0.80 -7.78
C SER A 42 8.13 0.56 -7.60
N PHE A 43 7.14 0.67 -6.71
CA PHE A 43 6.49 1.95 -6.43
C PHE A 43 7.42 2.97 -5.77
N ALA A 44 8.50 2.56 -5.09
CA ALA A 44 9.51 3.48 -4.60
C ALA A 44 10.22 4.23 -5.75
N ILE A 45 10.42 3.57 -6.90
CA ILE A 45 10.98 4.19 -8.12
C ILE A 45 10.04 5.28 -8.63
N GLY A 46 8.74 4.99 -8.70
CA GLY A 46 7.73 5.99 -9.08
C GLY A 46 7.63 7.15 -8.09
N GLY A 47 7.73 6.88 -6.79
CA GLY A 47 7.79 7.91 -5.76
C GLY A 47 9.01 8.83 -5.94
N MET A 48 10.20 8.27 -6.16
CA MET A 48 11.40 9.05 -6.46
C MET A 48 11.23 9.90 -7.72
N PHE A 49 10.70 9.32 -8.79
CA PHE A 49 10.41 10.05 -10.03
C PHE A 49 9.48 11.24 -9.80
N SER A 50 8.36 11.04 -9.10
CA SER A 50 7.41 12.11 -8.77
C SER A 50 8.06 13.21 -7.92
N VAL A 51 8.83 12.83 -6.88
CA VAL A 51 9.49 13.80 -5.98
C VAL A 51 10.52 14.65 -6.72
N PHE A 52 11.40 14.05 -7.52
CA PHE A 52 12.51 14.79 -8.13
C PHE A 52 12.12 15.56 -9.40
N LEU A 53 11.12 15.08 -10.16
CA LEU A 53 10.76 15.67 -11.45
C LEU A 53 9.42 16.41 -11.43
N LEU A 54 8.43 15.89 -10.69
CA LEU A 54 7.04 16.38 -10.78
C LEU A 54 6.63 17.26 -9.60
N ALA A 55 7.24 17.11 -8.42
CA ALA A 55 6.84 17.86 -7.22
C ALA A 55 6.91 19.38 -7.43
N ARG A 56 7.92 19.87 -8.18
CA ARG A 56 8.04 21.29 -8.53
C ARG A 56 6.90 21.76 -9.45
N LEU A 57 6.46 20.91 -10.38
CA LEU A 57 5.37 21.21 -11.30
C LEU A 57 4.03 21.23 -10.56
N TRP A 58 3.78 20.24 -9.70
CA TRP A 58 2.59 20.21 -8.85
C TRP A 58 2.51 21.41 -7.91
N ARG A 59 3.63 21.79 -7.29
CA ARG A 59 3.66 22.96 -6.41
C ARG A 59 3.38 24.27 -7.15
N ARG A 60 3.78 24.36 -8.42
CA ARG A 60 3.51 25.52 -9.30
C ARG A 60 2.08 25.55 -9.83
N ALA A 61 1.41 24.42 -9.95
CA ALA A 61 0.05 24.36 -10.45
C ALA A 61 -0.98 24.92 -9.46
N GLU A 62 -0.66 24.91 -8.15
CA GLU A 62 -1.51 25.43 -7.07
C GLU A 62 -2.95 24.89 -7.07
N VAL A 63 -3.14 23.70 -7.64
CA VAL A 63 -4.42 23.00 -7.68
C VAL A 63 -4.72 22.33 -6.34
N VAL A 64 -6.01 22.20 -6.03
CA VAL A 64 -6.50 21.53 -4.81
C VAL A 64 -6.76 20.04 -5.07
N THR A 65 -7.04 19.68 -6.32
CA THR A 65 -7.27 18.28 -6.74
C THR A 65 -6.46 17.94 -7.98
N ASP A 66 -6.04 16.69 -8.12
CA ASP A 66 -5.33 16.21 -9.32
C ASP A 66 -6.19 16.35 -10.58
N VAL A 67 -7.50 16.15 -10.46
CA VAL A 67 -8.46 16.27 -11.58
C VAL A 67 -8.62 17.71 -12.07
N GLU A 68 -8.38 18.73 -11.23
CA GLU A 68 -8.43 20.15 -11.60
C GLU A 68 -7.39 20.50 -12.66
N LEU A 69 -6.21 19.87 -12.58
CA LEU A 69 -5.16 20.06 -13.58
C LEU A 69 -5.64 19.68 -15.00
N THR A 70 -6.57 18.72 -15.11
CA THR A 70 -7.14 18.31 -16.39
C THR A 70 -7.93 19.46 -17.02
N GLU A 71 -8.73 20.16 -16.22
CA GLU A 71 -9.52 21.30 -16.69
C GLU A 71 -8.62 22.50 -17.05
N LEU A 72 -7.61 22.80 -16.22
CA LEU A 72 -6.64 23.86 -16.51
C LEU A 72 -5.82 23.58 -17.77
N ARG A 73 -5.46 22.32 -18.02
CA ARG A 73 -4.59 21.94 -19.14
C ARG A 73 -5.32 21.97 -20.48
N TYR A 74 -6.57 21.49 -20.53
CA TYR A 74 -7.31 21.31 -21.78
C TYR A 74 -8.35 22.40 -22.03
N GLY A 75 -8.86 23.05 -20.98
CA GLY A 75 -9.81 24.16 -21.08
C GLY A 75 -11.18 23.80 -21.67
N GLY A 76 -12.15 24.67 -21.42
CA GLY A 76 -13.47 24.61 -22.03
C GLY A 76 -14.40 23.52 -21.49
N ARG A 77 -15.61 23.47 -22.08
CA ARG A 77 -16.70 22.57 -21.64
C ARG A 77 -16.33 21.08 -21.67
N PRO A 78 -15.65 20.55 -22.71
CA PRO A 78 -15.26 19.14 -22.72
C PRO A 78 -14.31 18.76 -21.57
N ALA A 79 -13.38 19.66 -21.21
CA ALA A 79 -12.46 19.42 -20.10
C ALA A 79 -13.17 19.43 -18.73
N ALA A 80 -14.16 20.32 -18.55
CA ALA A 80 -15.00 20.34 -17.35
C ALA A 80 -15.81 19.04 -17.19
N VAL A 81 -16.38 18.52 -18.28
CA VAL A 81 -17.08 17.23 -18.29
C VAL A 81 -16.12 16.08 -17.93
N LEU A 82 -14.91 16.08 -18.48
CA LEU A 82 -13.89 15.09 -18.16
C LEU A 82 -13.47 15.14 -16.69
N ARG A 83 -13.28 16.35 -16.12
CA ARG A 83 -13.01 16.55 -14.69
C ARG A 83 -14.12 15.96 -13.83
N ALA A 84 -15.38 16.28 -14.14
CA ALA A 84 -16.53 15.78 -13.40
C ALA A 84 -16.62 14.24 -13.46
N PHE A 85 -16.46 13.66 -14.65
CA PHE A 85 -16.47 12.21 -14.82
C PHE A 85 -15.33 11.53 -14.07
N ARG A 86 -14.08 12.00 -14.22
CA ARG A 86 -12.91 11.44 -13.54
C ARG A 86 -13.04 11.56 -12.02
N GLY A 87 -13.52 12.70 -11.53
CA GLY A 87 -13.81 12.92 -10.11
C GLY A 87 -14.84 11.93 -9.58
N ALA A 88 -15.99 11.79 -10.25
CA ALA A 88 -17.02 10.84 -9.85
C ALA A 88 -16.54 9.38 -9.91
N TYR A 89 -15.82 9.00 -10.97
CA TYR A 89 -15.26 7.65 -11.13
C TYR A 89 -14.24 7.32 -10.03
N MET A 90 -13.35 8.25 -9.67
CA MET A 90 -12.39 7.99 -8.59
C MET A 90 -13.05 8.01 -7.21
N ALA A 91 -13.97 8.95 -6.96
CA ALA A 91 -14.58 9.15 -5.65
C ALA A 91 -15.67 8.14 -5.30
N ILE A 92 -16.37 7.58 -6.29
CA ILE A 92 -17.49 6.66 -6.07
C ILE A 92 -17.02 5.21 -6.25
N PRO A 93 -16.89 4.63 -7.46
CA PRO A 93 -16.62 3.21 -7.59
C PRO A 93 -15.24 2.83 -7.05
N ILE A 94 -14.18 3.57 -7.40
CA ILE A 94 -12.82 3.21 -6.98
C ILE A 94 -12.64 3.33 -5.47
N ASN A 95 -13.14 4.41 -4.87
CA ASN A 95 -13.07 4.60 -3.43
C ASN A 95 -13.93 3.58 -2.67
N CYS A 96 -15.16 3.30 -3.13
CA CYS A 96 -16.01 2.28 -2.51
C CYS A 96 -15.39 0.88 -2.54
N ILE A 97 -14.75 0.49 -3.65
CA ILE A 97 -14.02 -0.78 -3.76
C ILE A 97 -12.85 -0.82 -2.77
N THR A 98 -12.10 0.29 -2.68
CA THR A 98 -10.96 0.41 -1.75
C THR A 98 -11.42 0.30 -0.30
N LEU A 99 -12.50 1.00 0.08
CA LEU A 99 -13.08 0.93 1.42
C LEU A 99 -13.61 -0.48 1.73
N ALA A 100 -14.30 -1.12 0.78
CA ALA A 100 -14.79 -2.48 0.97
C ALA A 100 -13.63 -3.47 1.23
N TRP A 101 -12.54 -3.36 0.48
CA TRP A 101 -11.34 -4.17 0.69
C TRP A 101 -10.76 -4.02 2.10
N VAL A 102 -10.59 -2.78 2.57
CA VAL A 102 -10.04 -2.49 3.91
C VAL A 102 -11.00 -2.96 5.01
N ILE A 103 -12.32 -2.74 4.86
CA ILE A 103 -13.33 -3.17 5.82
C ILE A 103 -13.35 -4.71 5.92
N VAL A 104 -13.23 -5.43 4.81
CA VAL A 104 -13.15 -6.91 4.81
C VAL A 104 -11.92 -7.40 5.59
N ALA A 105 -10.78 -6.72 5.48
CA ALA A 105 -9.61 -7.06 6.30
C ALA A 105 -9.89 -6.83 7.79
N MET A 106 -10.54 -5.73 8.16
CA MET A 106 -10.89 -5.43 9.55
C MET A 106 -11.88 -6.45 10.14
N ILE A 107 -12.90 -6.86 9.37
CA ILE A 107 -13.83 -7.94 9.75
C ILE A 107 -13.07 -9.23 10.06
N LYS A 108 -12.09 -9.61 9.21
CA LYS A 108 -11.28 -10.82 9.43
C LYS A 108 -10.49 -10.72 10.74
N LEU A 109 -9.88 -9.57 11.02
CA LEU A 109 -9.14 -9.36 12.26
C LEU A 109 -10.05 -9.41 13.50
N MET A 110 -11.17 -8.68 13.49
CA MET A 110 -12.13 -8.66 14.60
C MET A 110 -12.69 -10.05 14.90
N ARG A 111 -13.00 -10.82 13.86
CA ARG A 111 -13.49 -12.19 14.01
C ARG A 111 -12.43 -13.14 14.59
N VAL A 112 -11.19 -13.05 14.11
CA VAL A 112 -10.10 -13.96 14.54
C VAL A 112 -9.60 -13.61 15.95
N LEU A 113 -9.48 -12.32 16.27
CA LEU A 113 -8.89 -11.86 17.54
C LEU A 113 -9.92 -11.76 18.67
N LEU A 114 -11.13 -11.28 18.37
CA LEU A 114 -12.15 -10.96 19.37
C LEU A 114 -13.41 -11.83 19.26
N GLY A 115 -13.52 -12.66 18.22
CA GLY A 115 -14.72 -13.48 17.99
C GLY A 115 -15.98 -12.68 17.65
N VAL A 116 -15.84 -11.43 17.23
CA VAL A 116 -16.97 -10.51 17.00
C VAL A 116 -17.62 -10.78 15.64
N ASP A 117 -18.95 -10.66 15.59
CA ASP A 117 -19.74 -10.76 14.37
C ASP A 117 -19.34 -9.70 13.32
N PRO A 118 -19.35 -10.01 12.01
CA PRO A 118 -19.01 -9.06 10.95
C PRO A 118 -19.82 -7.75 10.97
N ILE A 119 -21.13 -7.81 11.21
CA ILE A 119 -22.00 -6.62 11.18
C ILE A 119 -21.63 -5.69 12.33
N VAL A 120 -21.43 -6.26 13.53
CA VAL A 120 -21.01 -5.52 14.72
C VAL A 120 -19.62 -4.90 14.49
N SER A 121 -18.70 -5.65 13.88
CA SER A 121 -17.35 -5.17 13.55
C SER A 121 -17.38 -3.92 12.66
N VAL A 122 -18.19 -3.96 11.60
CA VAL A 122 -18.38 -2.81 10.69
C VAL A 122 -19.02 -1.63 11.40
N ALA A 123 -20.10 -1.88 12.17
CA ALA A 123 -20.81 -0.82 12.88
C ALA A 123 -19.90 -0.09 13.87
N VAL A 124 -19.11 -0.82 14.66
CA VAL A 124 -18.16 -0.24 15.62
C VAL A 124 -17.10 0.59 14.89
N CYS A 125 -16.48 0.04 13.83
CA CYS A 125 -15.47 0.76 13.07
C CYS A 125 -16.02 2.04 12.44
N LEU A 126 -17.23 1.97 11.86
CA LEU A 126 -17.89 3.11 11.24
C LEU A 126 -18.19 4.20 12.28
N VAL A 127 -18.80 3.84 13.41
CA VAL A 127 -19.18 4.80 14.46
C VAL A 127 -17.95 5.49 15.03
N LEU A 128 -16.91 4.74 15.37
CA LEU A 128 -15.67 5.31 15.89
C LEU A 128 -15.02 6.23 14.87
N THR A 129 -14.91 5.76 13.61
CA THR A 129 -14.25 6.53 12.55
C THR A 129 -14.98 7.82 12.23
N LEU A 130 -16.31 7.75 12.09
CA LEU A 130 -17.13 8.91 11.81
C LEU A 130 -17.11 9.90 12.97
N ALA A 131 -17.19 9.42 14.22
CA ALA A 131 -17.18 10.28 15.40
C ALA A 131 -15.89 11.11 15.47
N TYR A 132 -14.71 10.50 15.37
CA TYR A 132 -13.47 11.27 15.45
C TYR A 132 -13.23 12.12 14.20
N ALA A 133 -13.62 11.66 13.00
CA ALA A 133 -13.45 12.42 11.77
C ALA A 133 -14.28 13.72 11.78
N VAL A 134 -15.53 13.64 12.26
CA VAL A 134 -16.40 14.82 12.40
C VAL A 134 -15.90 15.78 13.48
N LEU A 135 -15.43 15.26 14.62
CA LEU A 135 -15.00 16.09 15.74
C LEU A 135 -13.65 16.79 15.54
N SER A 136 -12.72 16.16 14.79
CA SER A 136 -11.31 16.55 14.82
C SER A 136 -10.82 17.35 13.60
N GLY A 137 -11.60 17.38 12.52
CA GLY A 137 -11.22 18.04 11.26
C GLY A 137 -9.96 17.43 10.63
N PHE A 138 -9.48 18.01 9.51
CA PHE A 138 -8.36 17.44 8.76
C PHE A 138 -7.07 17.31 9.59
N TRP A 139 -6.75 18.31 10.42
CA TRP A 139 -5.54 18.28 11.25
C TRP A 139 -5.62 17.17 12.30
N GLY A 140 -6.79 17.01 12.93
CA GLY A 140 -7.02 15.93 13.88
C GLY A 140 -6.86 14.56 13.27
N VAL A 141 -7.42 14.34 12.07
CA VAL A 141 -7.25 13.09 11.31
C VAL A 141 -5.76 12.79 11.05
N VAL A 142 -4.98 13.79 10.62
CA VAL A 142 -3.53 13.62 10.37
C VAL A 142 -2.77 13.23 11.65
N VAL A 143 -3.13 13.81 12.79
CA VAL A 143 -2.50 13.48 14.08
C VAL A 143 -2.92 12.08 14.56
N THR A 144 -4.19 11.71 14.42
CA THR A 144 -4.65 10.35 14.78
C THR A 144 -3.98 9.30 13.90
N ASP A 145 -3.81 9.56 12.60
CA ASP A 145 -3.09 8.67 11.68
C ASP A 145 -1.65 8.45 12.14
N LEU A 146 -0.96 9.51 12.57
CA LEU A 146 0.40 9.40 13.10
C LEU A 146 0.45 8.49 14.33
N VAL A 147 -0.45 8.69 15.28
CA VAL A 147 -0.50 7.87 16.51
C VAL A 147 -0.79 6.41 16.17
N GLN A 148 -1.78 6.15 15.31
CA GLN A 148 -2.13 4.79 14.87
C GLN A 148 -0.96 4.13 14.14
N PHE A 149 -0.25 4.86 13.29
CA PHE A 149 0.93 4.36 12.58
C PHE A 149 2.06 3.99 13.54
N VAL A 150 2.36 4.85 14.53
CA VAL A 150 3.38 4.54 15.55
C VAL A 150 3.00 3.28 16.33
N LEU A 151 1.75 3.17 16.78
CA LEU A 151 1.27 1.98 17.49
C LEU A 151 1.37 0.72 16.63
N ALA A 152 1.00 0.80 15.35
CA ALA A 152 1.05 -0.33 14.42
C ALA A 152 2.51 -0.74 14.09
N MET A 153 3.42 0.22 13.98
CA MET A 153 4.85 -0.04 13.80
C MET A 153 5.46 -0.70 15.04
N LEU A 154 5.17 -0.19 16.24
CA LEU A 154 5.63 -0.81 17.48
C LEU A 154 5.09 -2.24 17.62
N GLY A 155 3.80 -2.44 17.35
CA GLY A 155 3.17 -3.76 17.40
C GLY A 155 3.79 -4.75 16.41
N SER A 156 4.01 -4.33 15.16
CA SER A 156 4.59 -5.20 14.12
C SER A 156 6.06 -5.54 14.39
N ILE A 157 6.86 -4.58 14.85
CA ILE A 157 8.27 -4.83 15.25
C ILE A 157 8.32 -5.75 16.47
N THR A 158 7.50 -5.51 17.48
CA THR A 158 7.44 -6.36 18.68
C THR A 158 7.06 -7.79 18.31
N LEU A 159 6.01 -7.97 17.50
CA LEU A 159 5.60 -9.28 17.03
C LEU A 159 6.71 -9.99 16.23
N CYS A 160 7.43 -9.25 15.38
CA CYS A 160 8.59 -9.78 14.65
C CYS A 160 9.66 -10.30 15.61
N VAL A 161 10.10 -9.49 16.57
CA VAL A 161 11.13 -9.87 17.55
C VAL A 161 10.70 -11.09 18.38
N LEU A 162 9.47 -11.07 18.92
CA LEU A 162 8.96 -12.20 19.70
C LEU A 162 8.87 -13.49 18.88
N THR A 163 8.49 -13.40 17.62
CA THR A 163 8.42 -14.56 16.71
C THR A 163 9.82 -15.12 16.45
N VAL A 164 10.81 -14.26 16.17
CA VAL A 164 12.20 -14.67 15.95
C VAL A 164 12.76 -15.35 17.19
N VAL A 165 12.56 -14.78 18.38
CA VAL A 165 13.02 -15.37 19.65
C VAL A 165 12.35 -16.73 19.89
N LYS A 166 11.03 -16.81 19.74
CA LYS A 166 10.26 -18.05 19.95
C LYS A 166 10.66 -19.18 19.00
N LEU A 167 11.08 -18.84 17.78
CA LEU A 167 11.52 -19.81 16.78
C LEU A 167 13.01 -20.19 16.90
N GLY A 168 13.73 -19.68 17.90
CA GLY A 168 15.14 -20.01 18.13
C GLY A 168 16.12 -19.19 17.30
N GLY A 169 15.73 -17.98 16.88
CA GLY A 169 16.54 -17.05 16.11
C GLY A 169 16.28 -17.08 14.59
N LEU A 170 16.89 -16.13 13.87
CA LEU A 170 16.65 -15.94 12.43
C LEU A 170 17.03 -17.16 11.58
N ALA A 171 18.10 -17.85 11.94
CA ALA A 171 18.56 -19.04 11.22
C ALA A 171 17.55 -20.21 11.34
N ALA A 172 17.07 -20.46 12.56
CA ALA A 172 16.08 -21.51 12.83
C ALA A 172 14.73 -21.17 12.21
N MET A 173 14.29 -19.91 12.28
CA MET A 173 13.08 -19.43 11.59
C MET A 173 13.19 -19.64 10.08
N ARG A 174 14.33 -19.28 9.46
CA ARG A 174 14.56 -19.47 8.03
C ARG A 174 14.48 -20.94 7.65
N ALA A 175 15.16 -21.82 8.39
CA ALA A 175 15.14 -23.26 8.10
C ALA A 175 13.72 -23.82 8.18
N GLN A 176 12.98 -23.52 9.27
CA GLN A 176 11.60 -23.97 9.45
C GLN A 176 10.67 -23.44 8.37
N ALA A 177 10.79 -22.16 7.99
CA ALA A 177 9.98 -21.55 6.94
C ALA A 177 10.24 -22.17 5.57
N GLN A 178 11.50 -22.49 5.25
CA GLN A 178 11.87 -23.16 4.01
C GLN A 178 11.37 -24.60 3.97
N THR A 179 11.35 -25.32 5.10
CA THR A 179 10.79 -26.68 5.17
C THR A 179 9.27 -26.69 5.06
N ALA A 180 8.58 -25.70 5.65
CA ALA A 180 7.13 -25.63 5.66
C ALA A 180 6.53 -25.12 4.33
N SER A 181 7.32 -24.44 3.50
CA SER A 181 6.85 -23.86 2.24
C SER A 181 7.13 -24.80 1.06
N SER A 182 6.20 -24.89 0.12
CA SER A 182 6.40 -25.55 -1.17
C SER A 182 7.52 -24.90 -2.00
N LEU A 183 7.87 -23.65 -1.70
CA LEU A 183 8.95 -22.91 -2.38
C LEU A 183 10.35 -23.30 -1.87
N GLY A 184 10.46 -24.06 -0.78
CA GLY A 184 11.74 -24.46 -0.22
C GLY A 184 12.62 -23.25 0.11
N ARG A 185 13.89 -23.29 -0.35
CA ARG A 185 14.84 -22.16 -0.20
C ARG A 185 14.41 -20.88 -0.91
N GLY A 186 13.58 -21.03 -1.95
CA GLY A 186 13.00 -19.97 -2.77
C GLY A 186 12.25 -18.91 -1.99
N LEU A 187 11.59 -19.32 -0.89
CA LEU A 187 10.77 -18.45 -0.04
C LEU A 187 11.51 -17.18 0.40
N THR A 188 12.81 -17.30 0.70
CA THR A 188 13.60 -16.22 1.32
C THR A 188 14.44 -15.41 0.32
N HIS A 189 14.37 -15.71 -0.97
CA HIS A 189 15.16 -14.97 -1.94
C HIS A 189 14.56 -13.58 -2.18
N PHE A 190 15.43 -12.58 -2.18
CA PHE A 190 15.04 -11.18 -2.44
C PHE A 190 14.77 -10.94 -3.93
N PHE A 191 15.53 -11.58 -4.82
CA PHE A 191 15.29 -11.58 -6.27
C PHE A 191 14.65 -12.90 -6.69
N PRO A 192 13.83 -12.91 -7.77
CA PRO A 192 13.35 -14.16 -8.34
C PRO A 192 14.54 -15.02 -8.74
N ARG A 193 14.52 -16.30 -8.38
CA ARG A 193 15.53 -17.29 -8.78
C ARG A 193 14.83 -18.51 -9.38
N PRO A 194 15.47 -19.17 -10.36
CA PRO A 194 14.96 -20.44 -10.87
C PRO A 194 14.87 -21.46 -9.71
N PRO A 195 13.89 -22.39 -9.76
CA PRO A 195 13.86 -23.52 -8.84
C PRO A 195 15.18 -24.29 -8.81
N GLU A 196 15.52 -24.92 -7.67
CA GLU A 196 16.77 -25.68 -7.56
C GLU A 196 16.85 -26.77 -8.64
N GLY A 197 17.93 -26.76 -9.43
CA GLY A 197 18.14 -27.69 -10.55
C GLY A 197 17.54 -27.27 -11.89
N ALA A 198 16.83 -26.14 -11.97
CA ALA A 198 16.33 -25.59 -13.23
C ALA A 198 17.32 -24.61 -13.87
N GLU A 199 17.37 -24.62 -15.21
CA GLU A 199 18.16 -23.66 -15.98
C GLU A 199 17.70 -22.21 -15.71
N PRO A 200 18.63 -21.23 -15.60
CA PRO A 200 18.31 -19.82 -15.36
C PRO A 200 17.39 -19.16 -16.38
N LEU A 201 17.27 -19.73 -17.58
CA LEU A 201 16.39 -19.25 -18.65
C LEU A 201 15.32 -20.29 -19.03
N SER A 202 14.99 -21.21 -18.12
CA SER A 202 13.89 -22.15 -18.34
C SER A 202 12.58 -21.40 -18.65
N ALA A 203 11.78 -21.92 -19.59
CA ALA A 203 10.55 -21.27 -20.04
C ALA A 203 9.58 -20.97 -18.87
N ALA A 204 9.50 -21.87 -17.88
CA ALA A 204 8.67 -21.68 -16.69
C ALA A 204 9.16 -20.54 -15.77
N PHE A 205 10.47 -20.37 -15.61
CA PHE A 205 11.01 -19.25 -14.82
C PHE A 205 10.87 -17.92 -15.56
N TRP A 206 11.15 -17.93 -16.87
CA TRP A 206 11.01 -16.76 -17.73
C TRP A 206 9.57 -16.25 -17.72
N SER A 207 8.59 -17.11 -18.00
CA SER A 207 7.16 -16.73 -18.10
C SER A 207 6.45 -16.47 -16.77
N GLY A 208 7.08 -16.78 -15.63
CA GLY A 208 6.48 -16.64 -14.30
C GLY A 208 7.21 -15.61 -13.44
N PRO A 209 8.03 -16.04 -12.45
CA PRO A 209 8.61 -15.12 -11.46
C PRO A 209 9.51 -14.03 -12.06
N LEU A 210 10.30 -14.36 -13.08
CA LEU A 210 11.20 -13.39 -13.71
C LEU A 210 10.42 -12.36 -14.54
N PHE A 211 9.43 -12.80 -15.32
CA PHE A 211 8.55 -11.90 -16.06
C PHE A 211 7.78 -10.97 -15.12
N ALA A 212 7.20 -11.48 -14.03
CA ALA A 212 6.52 -10.65 -13.04
C ALA A 212 7.45 -9.58 -12.46
N PHE A 213 8.68 -9.96 -12.09
CA PHE A 213 9.69 -9.02 -11.62
C PHE A 213 10.07 -7.97 -12.68
N ALA A 214 10.24 -8.37 -13.94
CA ALA A 214 10.53 -7.45 -15.04
C ALA A 214 9.36 -6.47 -15.27
N VAL A 215 8.12 -6.95 -15.22
CA VAL A 215 6.92 -6.11 -15.28
C VAL A 215 6.92 -5.11 -14.12
N PHE A 216 7.25 -5.54 -12.90
CA PHE A 216 7.35 -4.63 -11.75
C PHE A 216 8.39 -3.53 -12.00
N LEU A 217 9.59 -3.91 -12.41
CA LEU A 217 10.71 -2.98 -12.57
C LEU A 217 10.56 -2.02 -13.75
N PHE A 218 9.98 -2.48 -14.86
CA PHE A 218 9.98 -1.73 -16.12
C PHE A 218 8.62 -1.18 -16.52
N VAL A 219 7.51 -1.62 -15.93
CA VAL A 219 6.15 -1.22 -16.33
C VAL A 219 5.34 -0.70 -15.15
N GLN A 220 5.24 -1.50 -14.10
CA GLN A 220 4.28 -1.29 -13.01
C GLN A 220 4.43 0.07 -12.32
N TRP A 221 5.66 0.56 -12.14
CA TRP A 221 5.89 1.77 -11.36
C TRP A 221 5.42 3.05 -12.06
N TRP A 222 5.49 3.12 -13.40
CA TRP A 222 5.05 4.30 -14.17
C TRP A 222 3.65 4.13 -14.76
N ALA A 223 3.19 2.88 -14.95
CA ALA A 223 1.82 2.58 -15.36
C ALA A 223 0.79 2.71 -14.20
N ASN A 224 1.26 2.96 -12.97
CA ASN A 224 0.40 3.18 -11.82
C ASN A 224 -0.28 4.56 -11.87
N LYS A 225 -1.57 4.64 -11.51
CA LYS A 225 -2.32 5.90 -11.48
C LYS A 225 -1.73 6.99 -10.56
N ASN A 226 -0.90 6.62 -9.59
CA ASN A 226 -0.26 7.53 -8.64
C ASN A 226 1.21 7.81 -9.01
N ALA A 227 1.69 7.35 -10.17
CA ALA A 227 3.09 7.54 -10.59
C ALA A 227 3.47 9.02 -10.76
N ASP A 228 2.48 9.87 -11.05
CA ASP A 228 2.66 11.31 -11.13
C ASP A 228 2.68 12.00 -9.74
N GLY A 229 2.35 11.28 -8.67
CA GLY A 229 2.17 11.77 -7.30
C GLY A 229 0.74 11.54 -6.79
N GLY A 230 -0.26 11.56 -7.67
CA GLY A 230 -1.67 11.42 -7.30
C GLY A 230 -2.22 12.54 -6.40
N GLY A 231 -3.53 12.51 -6.14
CA GLY A 231 -4.21 13.57 -5.37
C GLY A 231 -3.70 13.75 -3.93
N VAL A 232 -3.20 12.68 -3.30
CA VAL A 232 -2.72 12.72 -1.91
C VAL A 232 -1.43 13.54 -1.77
N VAL A 233 -0.50 13.41 -2.72
CA VAL A 233 0.76 14.18 -2.73
C VAL A 233 0.52 15.62 -3.16
N VAL A 234 -0.50 15.88 -3.96
CA VAL A 234 -0.89 17.25 -4.38
C VAL A 234 -1.48 18.04 -3.20
N GLN A 235 -2.19 17.37 -2.30
CA GLN A 235 -2.89 18.00 -1.18
C GLN A 235 -2.02 18.25 0.08
N ARG A 236 -0.85 17.61 0.19
CA ARG A 236 0.00 17.59 1.39
C ARG A 236 1.34 18.28 1.13
#